data_AF-A0A432W9G7-F1
#
_entry.id   AF-A0A432W9G7-F1
#
_cell.length_a   1.000
_cell.length_b   1.000
_cell.length_c   1.000
_cell.angle_alpha   90.00
_cell.angle_beta   90.00
_cell.angle_gamma   90.00
#
_symmetry.space_group_name_H-M   'P 1'
#
loop_
_entity.id
_entity.type
_entity.pdbx_description
1 polymer ?
#
loop_
_entity_poly.entity_id
_entity_poly.type
_entity_poly.pdbx_seq_one_letter_code
_entity_poly.pdbx_strand_id
1 'polypeptide(L)'
;MKKKNSDTRTLLGMTLSKKGWNNVVIYIVLILMFAFYFMGHRDDQSAESHLQPFADQVLVGLSDNERELIRVGNRWQLQRGELSQEEQAKWLSAWQNIELRVHEGLLQGQEYGIEIILLDVNEPVNVAVFFTADKTLVALPGYDHVFKVMNPEPDALRP
;
A
#
# COMPACT_ATOMS: atom_id res chain seq x y z
N MET A 1 -46.74 40.22 -42.78
CA MET A 1 -46.27 38.82 -42.57
C MET A 1 -45.23 38.80 -41.45
N LYS A 2 -45.52 38.19 -40.29
CA LYS A 2 -44.56 38.05 -39.18
C LYS A 2 -43.78 36.73 -39.36
N LYS A 3 -42.47 36.80 -39.58
CA LYS A 3 -41.56 35.64 -39.58
C LYS A 3 -41.48 35.06 -38.16
N LYS A 4 -41.97 33.83 -37.96
CA LYS A 4 -41.72 33.04 -36.74
C LYS A 4 -40.29 32.50 -36.82
N ASN A 5 -39.39 33.00 -35.98
CA ASN A 5 -38.08 32.37 -35.78
C ASN A 5 -38.30 31.06 -35.02
N SER A 6 -38.17 29.92 -35.71
CA SER A 6 -38.13 28.60 -35.08
C SER A 6 -36.75 28.37 -34.47
N ASP A 7 -36.65 28.68 -33.19
CA ASP A 7 -35.43 28.64 -32.39
C ASP A 7 -35.16 27.21 -31.88
N THR A 8 -34.95 26.29 -32.83
CA THR A 8 -34.71 24.86 -32.61
C THR A 8 -33.26 24.54 -32.97
N ARG A 9 -32.52 23.91 -32.06
CA ARG A 9 -31.14 23.48 -32.30
C ARG A 9 -31.11 21.98 -32.62
N THR A 10 -30.60 21.66 -33.80
CA THR A 10 -30.49 20.29 -34.32
C THR A 10 -29.06 19.82 -34.13
N LEU A 11 -28.87 18.70 -33.45
CA LEU A 11 -27.60 17.97 -33.46
C LEU A 11 -27.94 16.48 -33.58
N LEU A 12 -27.34 15.79 -34.55
CA LEU A 12 -27.57 14.37 -34.85
C LEU A 12 -29.05 13.99 -35.10
N GLY A 13 -29.76 14.77 -35.93
CA GLY A 13 -31.09 14.41 -36.45
C GLY A 13 -32.27 14.52 -35.48
N MET A 14 -32.05 14.81 -34.19
CA MET A 14 -33.14 15.04 -33.23
C MET A 14 -33.37 16.53 -33.00
N THR A 15 -34.58 17.01 -33.32
CA THR A 15 -35.02 18.39 -33.06
C THR A 15 -35.70 18.46 -31.71
N LEU A 16 -35.08 19.12 -30.73
CA LEU A 16 -35.64 19.30 -29.39
C LEU A 16 -35.84 20.78 -29.09
N SER A 17 -36.97 21.13 -28.46
CA SER A 17 -37.27 22.52 -28.04
C SER A 17 -36.28 22.97 -26.95
N LYS A 18 -36.06 24.29 -26.81
CA LYS A 18 -35.13 24.89 -25.81
C LYS A 18 -35.32 24.35 -24.38
N LYS A 19 -36.53 23.93 -23.99
CA LYS A 19 -36.81 23.34 -22.67
C LYS A 19 -36.30 21.89 -22.52
N GLY A 20 -36.26 21.11 -23.61
CA GLY A 20 -35.75 19.74 -23.60
C GLY A 20 -34.22 19.68 -23.54
N TRP A 21 -33.54 20.65 -24.14
CA TRP A 21 -32.08 20.73 -24.18
C TRP A 21 -31.44 20.86 -22.79
N ASN A 22 -32.07 21.60 -21.87
CA ASN A 22 -31.51 21.76 -20.52
C ASN A 22 -31.50 20.41 -19.77
N ASN A 23 -32.55 19.61 -19.96
CA ASN A 23 -32.63 18.29 -19.34
C ASN A 23 -31.62 17.32 -19.96
N VAL A 24 -31.43 17.36 -21.28
CA VAL A 24 -30.44 16.54 -22.00
C VAL A 24 -29.01 16.84 -21.53
N VAL A 25 -28.66 18.12 -21.37
CA VAL A 25 -27.33 18.50 -20.87
C VAL A 25 -27.11 17.98 -19.45
N ILE A 26 -28.11 18.11 -18.57
CA ILE A 26 -28.05 17.57 -17.20
C ILE A 26 -27.85 16.05 -17.23
N TYR A 27 -28.58 15.31 -18.08
CA TYR A 27 -28.40 13.86 -18.19
C TYR A 27 -27.03 13.45 -18.73
N ILE A 28 -26.49 14.17 -19.72
CA ILE A 28 -25.14 13.90 -20.25
C ILE A 28 -24.08 14.10 -19.17
N VAL A 29 -24.19 15.19 -18.40
CA VAL A 29 -23.26 15.47 -17.29
C VAL A 29 -23.37 14.40 -16.21
N LEU A 30 -24.58 13.97 -15.84
CA LEU A 30 -24.78 12.90 -14.86
C LEU A 30 -24.21 11.57 -15.33
N ILE A 31 -24.39 11.21 -16.62
CA ILE A 31 -23.80 10.00 -17.21
C ILE A 31 -22.27 10.10 -17.20
N LEU A 32 -21.70 11.27 -17.50
CA LEU A 32 -20.25 11.51 -17.41
C LEU A 32 -19.74 11.38 -15.97
N MET A 33 -20.45 11.96 -14.98
CA MET A 33 -20.11 11.80 -13.57
C MET A 33 -20.14 10.33 -13.14
N PHE A 34 -21.17 9.58 -13.56
CA PHE A 34 -21.27 8.14 -13.28
C PHE A 34 -20.15 7.37 -13.99
N ALA A 35 -19.88 7.67 -15.26
CA ALA A 35 -18.81 7.03 -16.02
C ALA A 35 -17.43 7.30 -15.40
N PHE A 36 -17.13 8.54 -14.99
CA PHE A 36 -15.86 8.85 -14.30
C PHE A 36 -15.81 8.25 -12.90
N TYR A 37 -16.93 8.22 -12.16
CA TYR A 37 -17.00 7.56 -10.87
C TYR A 37 -16.68 6.05 -11.00
N PHE A 38 -17.30 5.34 -11.95
CA PHE A 38 -17.05 3.92 -12.16
C PHE A 38 -15.72 3.61 -12.87
N MET A 39 -15.22 4.49 -13.74
CA MET A 39 -13.94 4.31 -14.42
C MET A 39 -12.75 4.56 -13.49
N GLY A 40 -12.88 5.47 -12.52
CA GLY A 40 -11.88 5.70 -11.47
C GLY A 40 -11.87 4.65 -10.35
N HIS A 41 -12.90 3.78 -10.27
CA HIS A 41 -12.96 2.63 -9.35
C HIS A 41 -12.67 1.30 -10.05
N ARG A 42 -12.13 1.32 -11.27
CA ARG A 42 -11.42 0.15 -11.77
C ARG A 42 -10.10 0.13 -11.03
N ASP A 43 -10.14 -0.52 -9.86
CA ASP A 43 -8.96 -1.05 -9.20
C ASP A 43 -8.09 -1.63 -10.30
N ASP A 44 -6.97 -0.98 -10.51
CA ASP A 44 -5.88 -1.51 -11.28
C ASP A 44 -5.54 -2.84 -10.59
N GLN A 45 -6.11 -3.93 -11.12
CA GLN A 45 -5.65 -5.30 -10.91
C GLN A 45 -4.28 -5.43 -11.57
N SER A 46 -3.35 -4.59 -11.13
CA SER A 46 -2.01 -4.41 -11.66
C SER A 46 -1.10 -5.39 -10.97
N ALA A 47 -1.24 -6.65 -11.40
CA ALA A 47 -0.41 -7.79 -11.03
C ALA A 47 -0.44 -8.15 -9.52
N GLU A 48 -0.46 -9.44 -9.22
CA GLU A 48 -0.02 -9.91 -7.91
C GLU A 48 1.47 -9.59 -7.76
N SER A 49 1.78 -8.33 -7.44
CA SER A 49 3.14 -7.85 -7.26
C SER A 49 3.58 -8.25 -5.85
N HIS A 50 4.03 -9.49 -5.74
CA HIS A 50 4.75 -9.95 -4.56
C HIS A 50 6.08 -9.21 -4.48
N LEU A 51 6.35 -8.59 -3.34
CA LEU A 51 7.57 -7.84 -3.06
C LEU A 51 8.34 -8.55 -1.95
N GLN A 52 9.62 -8.79 -2.17
CA GLN A 52 10.56 -9.25 -1.14
C GLN A 52 11.63 -8.18 -0.97
N PRO A 53 11.37 -7.15 -0.12
CA PRO A 53 12.19 -5.93 -0.10
C PRO A 53 13.64 -6.16 0.30
N PHE A 54 13.93 -7.24 1.03
CA PHE A 54 15.25 -7.51 1.60
C PHE A 54 15.92 -8.78 1.05
N ALA A 55 15.31 -9.48 0.09
CA ALA A 55 15.81 -10.78 -0.39
C ALA A 55 17.23 -10.69 -0.99
N ASP A 56 17.50 -9.63 -1.75
CA ASP A 56 18.79 -9.41 -2.42
C ASP A 56 19.79 -8.61 -1.55
N GLN A 57 19.44 -8.32 -0.29
CA GLN A 57 20.22 -7.47 0.59
C GLN A 57 20.74 -8.25 1.79
N VAL A 58 21.90 -7.84 2.29
CA VAL A 58 22.50 -8.43 3.48
C VAL A 58 22.08 -7.64 4.71
N LEU A 59 21.24 -8.23 5.56
CA LEU A 59 20.95 -7.70 6.89
C LEU A 59 22.22 -7.72 7.75
N VAL A 60 22.52 -6.60 8.39
CA VAL A 60 23.62 -6.44 9.34
C VAL A 60 23.16 -5.93 10.70
N GLY A 61 21.94 -5.43 10.80
CA GLY A 61 21.34 -5.01 12.07
C GLY A 61 19.81 -5.05 12.02
N LEU A 62 19.23 -5.29 13.19
CA LEU A 62 17.79 -5.32 13.41
C LEU A 62 17.49 -4.81 14.82
N SER A 63 16.75 -3.71 14.93
CA SER A 63 16.42 -3.08 16.21
C SER A 63 14.93 -2.81 16.33
N ASP A 64 14.38 -3.10 17.51
CA ASP A 64 13.09 -2.58 17.94
C ASP A 64 13.30 -1.64 19.15
N ASN A 65 12.21 -1.19 19.77
CA ASN A 65 12.25 -0.31 20.94
C ASN A 65 12.98 -0.91 22.16
N GLU A 66 13.00 -2.22 22.32
CA GLU A 66 13.49 -2.95 23.49
C GLU A 66 14.78 -3.74 23.21
N ARG A 67 15.04 -4.09 21.95
CA ARG A 67 16.00 -5.11 21.52
C ARG A 67 16.82 -4.61 20.35
N GLU A 68 18.06 -5.06 20.31
CA GLU A 68 18.98 -4.71 19.23
C GLU A 68 19.87 -5.90 18.90
N LEU A 69 19.77 -6.37 17.67
CA LEU A 69 20.65 -7.37 17.07
C LEU A 69 21.58 -6.69 16.08
N ILE A 70 22.88 -6.96 16.19
CA ILE A 70 23.85 -6.56 15.18
C ILE A 70 24.72 -7.74 14.77
N ARG A 71 25.19 -7.71 13.54
CA ARG A 71 26.14 -8.69 13.01
C ARG A 71 27.57 -8.24 13.31
N VAL A 72 28.27 -9.00 14.15
CA VAL A 72 29.68 -8.77 14.49
C VAL A 72 30.51 -9.89 13.86
N GLY A 73 31.19 -9.59 12.76
CA GLY A 73 31.89 -10.60 11.95
C GLY A 73 30.90 -11.62 11.38
N ASN A 74 31.02 -12.88 11.79
CA ASN A 74 30.15 -13.97 11.30
C ASN A 74 29.10 -14.43 12.33
N ARG A 75 28.86 -13.66 13.39
CA ARG A 75 27.87 -14.00 14.42
C ARG A 75 26.92 -12.84 14.65
N TRP A 76 25.67 -13.18 14.93
CA TRP A 76 24.70 -12.23 15.46
C TRP A 76 24.91 -12.09 16.96
N GLN A 77 24.86 -10.85 17.44
CA GLN A 77 25.01 -10.51 18.85
C GLN A 77 23.87 -9.58 19.26
N LEU A 78 23.18 -9.96 20.33
CA LEU A 78 22.20 -9.14 21.02
C LEU A 78 22.95 -8.07 21.85
N GLN A 79 22.75 -6.80 21.51
CA GLN A 79 23.34 -5.65 22.21
C GLN A 79 22.41 -5.13 23.31
N ARG A 80 21.10 -5.21 23.08
CA ARG A 80 20.07 -4.74 24.01
C ARG A 80 18.91 -5.74 24.06
N GLY A 81 18.29 -5.85 25.23
CA GLY A 81 17.15 -6.72 25.48
C GLY A 81 17.53 -8.15 25.80
N GLU A 82 16.53 -9.02 25.84
CA GLU A 82 16.68 -10.46 26.09
C GLU A 82 15.97 -11.23 24.98
N LEU A 83 16.71 -12.14 24.34
CA LEU A 83 16.20 -13.08 23.35
C LEU A 83 16.98 -14.37 23.43
N SER A 84 16.28 -15.50 23.42
CA SER A 84 16.87 -16.81 23.20
C SER A 84 17.48 -16.90 21.80
N GLN A 85 18.39 -17.83 21.60
CA GLN A 85 19.01 -18.04 20.28
C GLN A 85 17.99 -18.45 19.21
N GLU A 86 16.92 -19.15 19.61
CA GLU A 86 15.83 -19.56 18.73
C GLU A 86 14.97 -18.37 18.30
N GLU A 87 14.57 -17.50 19.23
CA GLU A 87 13.82 -16.27 18.94
C GLU A 87 14.62 -15.35 18.03
N GLN A 88 15.92 -15.19 18.27
CA GLN A 88 16.82 -14.43 17.40
C GLN A 88 16.81 -14.98 15.96
N ALA A 89 16.98 -16.30 15.80
CA ALA A 89 17.00 -16.92 14.49
C ALA A 89 15.65 -16.80 13.77
N LYS A 90 14.53 -16.97 14.50
CA LYS A 90 13.17 -16.80 13.98
C LYS A 90 12.95 -15.37 13.49
N TRP A 91 13.30 -14.38 14.31
CA TRP A 91 13.12 -12.96 14.01
C TRP A 91 13.97 -12.51 12.82
N LEU A 92 15.23 -12.93 12.76
CA LEU A 92 16.11 -12.64 11.62
C LEU A 92 15.60 -13.27 10.31
N SER A 93 15.22 -14.55 10.38
CA SER A 93 14.69 -15.27 9.22
C SER A 93 13.39 -14.65 8.71
N ALA A 94 12.54 -14.20 9.63
CA ALA A 94 11.28 -13.54 9.34
C ALA A 94 11.47 -12.28 8.50
N TRP A 95 12.42 -11.42 8.90
CA TRP A 95 12.70 -10.18 8.18
C TRP A 95 13.47 -10.39 6.88
N GLN A 96 14.41 -11.34 6.83
CA GLN A 96 15.16 -11.65 5.61
C GLN A 96 14.27 -12.20 4.48
N ASN A 97 13.23 -12.97 4.84
CA ASN A 97 12.37 -13.68 3.88
C ASN A 97 10.94 -13.11 3.84
N ILE A 98 10.75 -11.85 4.25
CA ILE A 98 9.43 -11.24 4.28
C ILE A 98 8.87 -11.12 2.85
N GLU A 99 7.64 -11.62 2.67
CA GLU A 99 6.87 -11.48 1.44
C GLU A 99 5.70 -10.54 1.66
N LEU A 100 5.63 -9.53 0.82
CA LEU A 100 4.70 -8.44 0.90
C LEU A 100 3.81 -8.41 -0.34
N ARG A 101 2.56 -7.97 -0.17
CA ARG A 101 1.64 -7.72 -1.27
C ARG A 101 0.98 -6.36 -1.05
N VAL A 102 0.83 -5.58 -2.12
CA VAL A 102 0.14 -4.27 -2.04
C VAL A 102 -1.24 -4.43 -1.42
N HIS A 103 -1.57 -3.54 -0.47
CA HIS A 103 -2.85 -3.50 0.20
C HIS A 103 -3.52 -2.13 0.00
N GLU A 104 -4.63 -2.15 -0.72
CA GLU A 104 -5.54 -1.00 -0.86
C GLU A 104 -6.39 -0.89 0.41
N GLY A 105 -5.88 -0.19 1.41
CA GLY A 105 -6.56 -0.02 2.69
C GLY A 105 -5.83 0.92 3.63
N LEU A 106 -6.55 1.40 4.65
CA LEU A 106 -5.97 2.27 5.68
C LEU A 106 -5.09 1.45 6.63
N LEU A 107 -3.98 2.07 7.07
CA LEU A 107 -3.19 1.59 8.20
C LEU A 107 -4.07 1.57 9.45
N GLN A 108 -4.17 0.41 10.07
CA GLN A 108 -4.93 0.19 11.30
C GLN A 108 -4.21 -0.88 12.12
N GLY A 109 -4.37 -0.83 13.44
CA GLY A 109 -3.80 -1.81 14.35
C GLY A 109 -2.77 -1.22 15.30
N GLN A 110 -2.15 -2.11 16.09
CA GLN A 110 -1.07 -1.73 16.98
C GLN A 110 0.22 -1.56 16.16
N GLU A 111 0.80 -0.37 16.23
CA GLU A 111 2.07 -0.05 15.59
C GLU A 111 3.24 -0.70 16.35
N TYR A 112 4.15 -1.27 15.57
CA TYR A 112 5.42 -1.83 15.99
C TYR A 112 6.48 -1.35 15.02
N GLY A 113 7.34 -0.46 15.50
CA GLY A 113 8.45 0.08 14.73
C GLY A 113 9.65 -0.85 14.80
N ILE A 114 10.28 -1.08 13.65
CA ILE A 114 11.54 -1.78 13.54
C ILE A 114 12.49 -0.99 12.65
N GLU A 115 13.75 -1.03 13.00
CA GLU A 115 14.84 -0.43 12.26
C GLU A 115 15.72 -1.54 11.72
N ILE A 116 15.95 -1.51 10.40
CA ILE A 116 16.69 -2.53 9.68
C ILE A 116 17.95 -1.88 9.11
N ILE A 117 19.11 -2.43 9.48
CA ILE A 117 20.40 -1.97 8.97
C ILE A 117 20.88 -2.97 7.91
N LEU A 118 21.18 -2.43 6.74
CA LEU A 118 21.56 -3.18 5.55
C LEU A 118 22.99 -2.82 5.15
N LEU A 119 23.73 -3.78 4.59
CA LEU A 119 25.15 -3.57 4.25
C LEU A 119 25.36 -2.44 3.22
N ASP A 120 24.49 -2.37 2.21
CA ASP A 120 24.63 -1.46 1.06
C ASP A 120 23.81 -0.16 1.18
N VAL A 121 23.18 0.07 2.34
CA VAL A 121 22.34 1.25 2.59
C VAL A 121 22.97 2.09 3.70
N ASN A 122 23.25 3.35 3.41
CA ASN A 122 23.92 4.26 4.35
C ASN A 122 23.03 4.69 5.53
N GLU A 123 21.72 4.56 5.41
CA GLU A 123 20.75 4.94 6.43
C GLU A 123 19.91 3.72 6.86
N PRO A 124 19.60 3.57 8.15
CA PRO A 124 18.70 2.52 8.61
C PRO A 124 17.31 2.66 7.99
N VAL A 125 16.74 1.53 7.59
CA VAL A 125 15.39 1.44 7.03
C VAL A 125 14.41 1.30 8.19
N ASN A 126 13.68 2.38 8.47
CA ASN A 126 12.62 2.38 9.46
C ASN A 126 11.34 1.81 8.86
N VAL A 127 10.91 0.67 9.35
CA VAL A 127 9.70 -0.03 8.91
C VAL A 127 8.67 0.01 10.02
N ALA A 128 7.45 0.43 9.68
CA ALA A 128 6.33 0.40 10.61
C ALA A 128 5.43 -0.79 10.30
N VAL A 129 5.25 -1.67 11.29
CA VAL A 129 4.38 -2.84 11.22
C VAL A 129 3.12 -2.58 12.02
N PHE A 130 1.97 -2.92 11.48
CA PHE A 130 0.68 -2.73 12.13
C PHE A 130 -0.04 -4.08 12.26
N PHE A 131 -0.25 -4.50 13.50
CA PHE A 131 -0.91 -5.76 13.82
C PHE A 131 -2.41 -5.55 14.04
N THR A 132 -3.22 -6.30 13.28
CA THR A 132 -4.68 -6.40 13.47
C THR A 132 -5.09 -7.85 13.70
N ALA A 133 -6.35 -8.08 14.06
CA ALA A 133 -6.84 -9.43 14.36
C ALA A 133 -6.81 -10.38 13.14
N ASP A 134 -6.92 -9.85 11.92
CA ASP A 134 -7.07 -10.61 10.68
C ASP A 134 -5.88 -10.49 9.71
N LYS A 135 -5.01 -9.48 9.90
CA LYS A 135 -3.88 -9.22 9.01
C LYS A 135 -2.74 -8.46 9.70
N THR A 136 -1.57 -8.53 9.08
CA THR A 136 -0.43 -7.67 9.41
C THR A 136 -0.12 -6.79 8.22
N LEU A 137 -0.04 -5.49 8.47
CA LEU A 137 0.29 -4.48 7.48
C LEU A 137 1.68 -3.93 7.75
N VAL A 138 2.39 -3.53 6.70
CA VAL A 138 3.73 -2.98 6.73
C VAL A 138 3.76 -1.74 5.87
N ALA A 139 4.27 -0.65 6.44
CA ALA A 139 4.64 0.55 5.71
C ALA A 139 6.16 0.56 5.52
N LEU A 140 6.60 0.57 4.27
CA LEU A 140 8.01 0.69 3.91
C LEU A 140 8.32 2.15 3.55
N PRO A 141 9.50 2.67 3.91
CA PRO A 141 9.89 4.01 3.54
C PRO A 141 10.08 4.11 2.02
N GLY A 142 9.66 5.24 1.44
CA GLY A 142 9.76 5.50 0.00
C GLY A 142 8.64 4.91 -0.86
N TYR A 143 7.66 4.22 -0.25
CA TYR A 143 6.45 3.74 -0.92
C TYR A 143 5.23 4.53 -0.47
N ASP A 144 4.37 4.89 -1.43
CA ASP A 144 3.09 5.58 -1.17
C ASP A 144 1.95 4.60 -0.82
N HIS A 145 2.24 3.30 -0.83
CA HIS A 145 1.27 2.23 -0.56
C HIS A 145 1.67 1.42 0.67
N VAL A 146 0.65 0.80 1.29
CA VAL A 146 0.81 -0.14 2.39
C VAL A 146 0.91 -1.55 1.83
N PHE A 147 1.64 -2.42 2.52
CA PHE A 147 1.76 -3.82 2.17
C PHE A 147 1.11 -4.70 3.21
N LYS A 148 0.43 -5.76 2.77
CA LYS A 148 0.04 -6.89 3.62
C LYS A 148 1.18 -7.91 3.65
N VAL A 149 1.50 -8.40 4.84
CA VAL A 149 2.42 -9.52 5.02
C VAL A 149 1.75 -10.81 4.56
N MET A 150 2.39 -11.50 3.63
CA MET A 150 1.96 -12.81 3.12
C MET A 150 2.74 -13.94 3.81
N ASN A 151 4.01 -13.69 4.11
CA ASN A 151 4.93 -14.57 4.81
C ASN A 151 5.97 -13.68 5.51
N PRO A 152 6.45 -13.98 6.73
CA PRO A 152 6.07 -15.07 7.64
C PRO A 152 4.77 -14.80 8.41
N GLU A 153 4.42 -15.72 9.32
CA GLU A 153 3.35 -15.48 10.29
C GLU A 153 3.61 -14.17 11.08
N PRO A 154 2.54 -13.41 11.42
CA PRO A 154 2.64 -12.16 12.18
C PRO A 154 3.56 -12.23 13.42
N ASP A 155 3.46 -13.30 14.20
CA ASP A 155 4.22 -13.51 15.44
C ASP A 155 5.70 -13.89 15.22
N ALA A 156 6.16 -13.90 13.98
CA ALA A 156 7.58 -14.03 13.66
C ALA A 156 8.25 -12.67 13.41
N LEU A 157 7.47 -11.63 13.10
CA LEU A 157 7.98 -10.27 12.85
C LEU A 157 8.30 -9.50 14.13
N ARG A 158 7.72 -9.96 15.25
CA ARG A 158 8.03 -9.56 16.62
C ARG A 158 8.61 -10.77 17.37
N PRO A 159 9.67 -10.59 18.16
CA PRO A 159 10.18 -11.65 19.00
C PRO A 159 9.31 -11.93 20.24
#